data_AF-A0A662PTC8-F1
#
_entry.id   AF-A0A662PTC8-F1
#
_cell.length_a   1.000
_cell.length_b   1.000
_cell.length_c   1.000
_cell.angle_alpha   90.00
_cell.angle_beta   90.00
_cell.angle_gamma   90.00
#
_symmetry.space_group_name_H-M   'P 1'
#
loop_
_entity.id
_entity.type
_entity.pdbx_description
1 polymer ?
#
loop_
_entity_poly.entity_id
_entity_poly.type
_entity_poly.pdbx_seq_one_letter_code
_entity_poly.pdbx_strand_id
1 'polypeptide(L)'
;MHIQFRNIWEQGLSRASRIISDLKAKGWNVDEDLYFSGQAEREARELESEGYLVQKQPIMKWGDEEIYLLAYKPSPNPPTQPQTPPKQQRKEPQRTVDPEANFRWIFWRKREPEEEYLGDGLIMSPDRAMAFASSDSTDRIARNAEEAIRDASAGHGVVEELDYQTLLEHQRNGMKYVTVMLNGKPYGYDIDKIKKAIRVFGLERSKTQHAKAYISDQTLEGVMIVTDGSGNKVLIAPVLDPDLTLSTPL
;
A
#
# COMPACT_ATOMS: atom_id res chain seq x y z
N MET A 1 -36.45 -3.56 9.79
CA MET A 1 -35.02 -3.45 10.18
C MET A 1 -34.16 -2.70 9.14
N HIS A 2 -34.34 -2.91 7.83
CA HIS A 2 -33.51 -2.26 6.78
C HIS A 2 -33.68 -0.73 6.64
N ILE A 3 -34.88 -0.18 6.87
CA ILE A 3 -35.16 1.26 6.71
C ILE A 3 -34.54 2.09 7.86
N GLN A 4 -34.50 1.53 9.07
CA GLN A 4 -33.91 2.18 10.25
C GLN A 4 -32.38 2.28 10.13
N PHE A 5 -31.72 1.24 9.60
CA PHE A 5 -30.29 1.27 9.30
C PHE A 5 -29.94 2.39 8.32
N ARG A 6 -30.67 2.47 7.20
CA ARG A 6 -30.42 3.47 6.16
C ARG A 6 -30.58 4.91 6.68
N ASN A 7 -31.63 5.17 7.46
CA ASN A 7 -31.86 6.50 8.03
C ASN A 7 -30.78 6.89 9.05
N ILE A 8 -30.35 5.96 9.91
CA ILE A 8 -29.30 6.20 10.91
C ILE A 8 -27.95 6.43 10.22
N TRP A 9 -27.67 5.69 9.15
CA TRP A 9 -26.46 5.83 8.35
C TRP A 9 -26.40 7.15 7.55
N GLU A 10 -27.49 7.53 6.88
CA GLU A 10 -27.57 8.80 6.13
C GLU A 10 -27.46 10.03 7.06
N GLN A 11 -28.02 9.95 8.27
CA GLN A 11 -27.84 10.98 9.30
C GLN A 11 -26.40 11.03 9.82
N GLY A 12 -25.76 9.87 10.02
CA GLY A 12 -24.35 9.77 10.41
C GLY A 12 -23.42 10.39 9.37
N LEU A 13 -23.58 10.06 8.09
CA LEU A 13 -22.77 10.61 7.00
C LEU A 13 -22.96 12.12 6.85
N SER A 14 -24.21 12.60 6.94
CA SER A 14 -24.49 14.05 6.88
C SER A 14 -23.83 14.80 8.04
N ARG A 15 -23.80 14.20 9.23
CA ARG A 15 -23.12 14.75 10.41
C ARG A 15 -21.59 14.70 10.25
N ALA A 16 -21.04 13.62 9.72
CA ALA A 16 -19.62 13.49 9.41
C ALA A 16 -19.15 14.62 8.47
N SER A 17 -19.85 14.85 7.36
CA SER A 17 -19.50 15.91 6.40
C SER A 17 -19.49 17.30 7.03
N ARG A 18 -20.43 17.61 7.93
CA ARG A 18 -20.45 18.89 8.66
C ARG A 18 -19.26 19.02 9.62
N ILE A 19 -18.99 17.98 10.40
CA ILE A 19 -17.87 17.93 11.34
C ILE A 19 -16.53 18.10 10.60
N ILE A 20 -16.35 17.39 9.48
CA ILE A 20 -15.15 17.50 8.63
C ILE A 20 -14.98 18.94 8.15
N SER A 21 -16.03 19.55 7.59
CA SER A 21 -15.95 20.93 7.08
C SER A 21 -15.60 21.92 8.19
N ASP A 22 -16.23 21.80 9.36
CA ASP A 22 -15.99 22.69 10.50
C ASP A 22 -14.55 22.57 11.05
N LEU A 23 -14.01 21.35 11.09
CA LEU A 23 -12.66 21.09 11.59
C LEU A 23 -11.59 21.53 10.59
N LYS A 24 -11.79 21.28 9.30
CA LYS A 24 -10.92 21.82 8.24
C LYS A 24 -10.91 23.36 8.25
N ALA A 25 -12.06 24.00 8.42
CA ALA A 25 -12.15 25.45 8.57
C ALA A 25 -11.39 25.98 9.81
N LYS A 26 -11.27 25.17 10.86
CA LYS A 26 -10.49 25.47 12.08
C LYS A 26 -9.00 25.07 11.96
N GLY A 27 -8.54 24.70 10.78
CA GLY A 27 -7.15 24.34 10.50
C GLY A 27 -6.73 22.96 11.02
N TRP A 28 -7.70 22.07 11.25
CA TRP A 28 -7.41 20.66 11.56
C TRP A 28 -7.36 19.85 10.27
N ASN A 29 -6.40 18.92 10.19
CA ASN A 29 -6.47 17.82 9.24
C ASN A 29 -7.50 16.83 9.76
N VAL A 30 -8.33 16.28 8.90
CA VAL A 30 -9.38 15.32 9.29
C VAL A 30 -9.17 14.06 8.48
N ASP A 31 -9.00 12.93 9.16
CA ASP A 31 -9.04 11.63 8.51
C ASP A 31 -10.49 11.34 8.14
N GLU A 32 -10.79 11.20 6.84
CA GLU A 32 -12.17 11.03 6.37
C GLU A 32 -12.70 9.59 6.58
N ASP A 33 -11.87 8.71 7.13
CA ASP A 33 -12.22 7.37 7.55
C ASP A 33 -13.11 7.35 8.81
N LEU A 34 -13.98 6.34 8.88
CA LEU A 34 -14.89 6.11 10.00
C LEU A 34 -14.36 4.97 10.88
N TYR A 35 -14.13 5.25 12.15
CA TYR A 35 -13.50 4.32 13.09
C TYR A 35 -14.45 3.88 14.17
N PHE A 36 -14.46 2.60 14.51
CA PHE A 36 -15.04 2.14 15.77
C PHE A 36 -14.17 2.58 16.95
N SER A 37 -14.77 2.75 18.13
CA SER A 37 -14.11 3.23 19.37
C SER A 37 -12.68 2.71 19.60
N GLY A 38 -12.47 1.38 19.56
CA GLY A 38 -11.15 0.78 19.79
C GLY A 38 -10.13 1.05 18.69
N GLN A 39 -10.59 1.23 17.44
CA GLN A 39 -9.73 1.63 16.32
C GLN A 39 -9.37 3.12 16.45
N ALA A 40 -10.36 3.97 16.72
CA ALA A 40 -10.15 5.40 16.90
C ALA A 40 -9.14 5.71 18.01
N GLU A 41 -9.18 4.95 19.11
CA GLU A 41 -8.21 5.07 20.21
C GLU A 41 -6.79 4.68 19.79
N ARG A 42 -6.64 3.63 19.00
CA ARG A 42 -5.33 3.16 18.55
C ARG A 42 -4.68 4.16 17.59
N GLU A 43 -5.42 4.57 16.57
CA GLU A 43 -4.94 5.53 15.56
C GLU A 43 -4.68 6.92 16.18
N ALA A 44 -5.48 7.34 17.16
CA ALA A 44 -5.23 8.59 17.89
C ALA A 44 -3.91 8.55 18.66
N ARG A 45 -3.59 7.43 19.33
CA ARG A 45 -2.33 7.30 20.07
C ARG A 45 -1.10 7.31 19.17
N GLU A 46 -1.22 6.75 17.96
CA GLU A 46 -0.15 6.77 16.96
C GLU A 46 0.13 8.21 16.51
N LEU A 47 -0.90 8.94 16.11
CA LEU A 47 -0.80 10.36 15.76
C LEU A 47 -0.28 11.23 16.93
N GLU A 48 -0.71 10.95 18.17
CA GLU A 48 -0.18 11.64 19.36
C GLU A 48 1.30 11.35 19.59
N SER A 49 1.75 10.11 19.36
CA SER A 49 3.17 9.74 19.49
C SER A 49 4.06 10.42 18.44
N GLU A 50 3.50 10.75 17.28
CA GLU A 50 4.14 11.51 16.21
C GLU A 50 4.14 13.03 16.45
N GLY A 51 3.60 13.50 17.59
CA GLY A 51 3.61 14.91 17.98
C GLY A 51 2.43 15.70 17.43
N TYR A 52 1.36 15.04 17.00
CA TYR A 52 0.10 15.70 16.68
C TYR A 52 -0.81 15.80 17.90
N LEU A 53 -1.58 16.88 17.98
CA LEU A 53 -2.77 16.94 18.83
C LEU A 53 -3.91 16.27 18.07
N VAL A 54 -4.59 15.31 18.69
CA VAL A 54 -5.68 14.56 18.06
C VAL A 54 -7.01 14.81 18.80
N GLN A 55 -8.09 14.89 18.04
CA GLN A 55 -9.46 14.96 18.52
C GLN A 55 -10.28 13.83 17.91
N LYS A 56 -10.90 13.03 18.78
CA LYS A 56 -11.90 12.02 18.41
C LYS A 56 -13.28 12.66 18.39
N GLN A 57 -13.97 12.59 17.26
CA GLN A 57 -15.28 13.21 17.07
C GLN A 57 -16.33 12.13 16.85
N PRO A 58 -17.27 11.93 17.79
CA PRO A 58 -18.31 10.93 17.63
C PRO A 58 -19.33 11.39 16.57
N ILE A 59 -19.60 10.50 15.62
CA ILE A 59 -20.45 10.78 14.46
C ILE A 59 -21.82 10.13 14.65
N MET A 60 -21.82 8.87 15.06
CA MET A 60 -23.03 8.08 15.22
C MET A 60 -22.81 6.91 16.15
N LYS A 61 -23.91 6.44 16.74
CA LYS A 61 -23.96 5.20 17.52
C LYS A 61 -24.72 4.16 16.72
N TRP A 62 -24.16 2.96 16.60
CA TRP A 62 -24.78 1.81 15.95
C TRP A 62 -24.84 0.64 16.93
N GLY A 63 -26.05 0.33 17.41
CA GLY A 63 -26.21 -0.63 18.51
C GLY A 63 -25.46 -0.16 19.76
N ASP A 64 -24.53 -0.98 20.24
CA ASP A 64 -23.67 -0.67 21.39
C ASP A 64 -22.33 -0.04 20.99
N GLU A 65 -22.07 0.15 19.69
CA GLU A 65 -20.81 0.67 19.17
C GLU A 65 -20.92 2.16 18.78
N GLU A 66 -19.87 2.93 19.07
CA GLU A 66 -19.75 4.32 18.64
C GLU A 66 -18.71 4.44 17.52
N ILE A 67 -19.07 5.23 16.49
CA ILE A 67 -18.25 5.51 15.32
C ILE A 67 -17.72 6.94 15.41
N TYR A 68 -16.43 7.10 15.16
CA TYR A 68 -15.67 8.32 15.34
C TYR A 68 -14.93 8.72 14.06
N LEU A 69 -14.70 10.03 13.92
CA LEU A 69 -13.75 10.65 13.00
C LEU A 69 -12.54 11.11 13.82
N LEU A 70 -11.36 11.09 13.21
CA LEU A 70 -10.16 11.64 13.83
C LEU A 70 -9.79 12.95 13.14
N ALA A 71 -9.54 13.99 13.93
CA ALA A 71 -8.98 15.23 13.47
C ALA A 71 -7.68 15.52 14.20
N TYR A 72 -6.65 15.96 13.49
CA TYR A 72 -5.33 16.18 14.06
C TYR A 72 -4.66 17.45 13.53
N LYS A 73 -3.73 18.00 14.30
CA LYS A 73 -2.90 19.14 13.90
C LYS A 73 -1.54 19.09 14.60
N PRO A 74 -0.48 19.67 14.04
CA PRO A 74 0.83 19.71 14.69
C PRO A 74 0.73 20.30 16.11
N SER A 75 1.32 19.63 17.11
CA SER A 75 1.37 20.17 18.46
C SER A 75 2.30 21.39 18.51
N PRO A 76 1.87 22.53 19.07
CA PRO A 76 2.71 23.73 19.18
C PRO A 76 3.88 23.55 20.17
N ASN A 77 3.83 22.53 21.03
CA ASN A 77 4.95 22.10 21.88
C ASN A 77 5.15 20.59 21.70
N PRO A 78 6.22 20.13 21.02
CA PRO A 78 6.59 18.72 21.09
C PRO A 78 6.97 18.42 22.55
N PRO A 79 6.51 17.30 23.14
CA PRO A 79 6.84 16.99 24.53
C PRO A 79 8.36 16.82 24.67
N THR A 80 8.98 17.67 25.48
CA THR A 80 10.37 17.54 25.91
C THR A 80 10.52 16.23 26.69
N GLN A 81 11.15 15.22 26.08
CA GLN A 81 11.41 13.95 26.75
C GLN A 81 12.32 14.17 27.98
N PRO A 82 11.96 13.71 29.18
CA PRO A 82 12.91 13.57 30.27
C PRO A 82 13.92 12.47 29.91
N GLN A 83 15.21 12.79 29.97
CA GLN A 83 16.30 11.83 29.86
C GLN A 83 16.08 10.70 30.88
N THR A 84 15.63 9.55 30.40
CA THR A 84 15.51 8.33 31.20
C THR A 84 16.64 7.37 30.79
N PRO A 85 17.14 6.52 31.72
CA PRO A 85 18.29 5.65 31.49
C PRO A 85 18.03 4.68 30.33
N PRO A 86 19.07 4.10 29.70
CA PRO A 86 18.95 3.39 28.43
C PRO A 86 17.95 2.23 28.56
N LYS A 87 16.71 2.48 28.14
CA LYS A 87 15.70 1.46 27.95
C LYS A 87 16.15 0.66 26.74
N GLN A 88 16.29 -0.65 26.94
CA GLN A 88 16.30 -1.62 25.86
C GLN A 88 15.28 -1.19 24.81
N GLN A 89 15.74 -1.01 23.57
CA GLN A 89 14.89 -0.77 22.41
C GLN A 89 13.90 -1.94 22.32
N ARG A 90 12.73 -1.80 22.96
CA ARG A 90 11.53 -2.45 22.46
C ARG A 90 11.23 -1.72 21.18
N LYS A 91 11.65 -2.34 20.06
CA LYS A 91 11.13 -2.05 18.73
C LYS A 91 9.62 -1.86 18.90
N GLU A 92 9.11 -0.73 18.43
CA GLU A 92 7.71 -0.61 18.09
C GLU A 92 7.33 -1.88 17.32
N PRO A 93 6.14 -2.46 17.52
CA PRO A 93 5.65 -3.47 16.62
C PRO A 93 5.36 -2.75 15.30
N GLN A 94 6.41 -2.49 14.51
CA GLN A 94 6.31 -2.58 13.06
C GLN A 94 5.51 -3.84 12.84
N ARG A 95 4.34 -3.70 12.22
CA ARG A 95 3.61 -4.84 11.70
C ARG A 95 4.63 -5.53 10.80
N THR A 96 5.34 -6.53 11.30
CA THR A 96 6.32 -7.29 10.53
C THR A 96 5.49 -8.12 9.58
N VAL A 97 5.07 -7.46 8.51
CA VAL A 97 4.48 -8.09 7.36
C VAL A 97 5.58 -8.95 6.80
N ASP A 98 5.39 -10.27 6.89
CA ASP A 98 6.24 -11.23 6.20
C ASP A 98 5.81 -11.22 4.72
N PRO A 99 6.60 -10.61 3.82
CA PRO A 99 6.19 -10.46 2.43
C PRO A 99 6.08 -11.82 1.73
N GLU A 100 6.91 -12.80 2.10
CA GLU A 100 6.84 -14.13 1.51
C GLU A 100 5.52 -14.81 1.90
N ALA A 101 5.19 -14.81 3.21
CA ALA A 101 3.95 -15.38 3.70
C ALA A 101 2.72 -14.69 3.07
N ASN A 102 2.77 -13.36 2.90
CA ASN A 102 1.72 -12.61 2.23
C ASN A 102 1.58 -12.98 0.75
N PHE A 103 2.69 -13.12 0.02
CA PHE A 103 2.67 -13.55 -1.37
C PHE A 103 2.04 -14.94 -1.50
N ARG A 104 2.46 -15.91 -0.68
CA ARG A 104 1.86 -17.25 -0.61
C ARG A 104 0.36 -17.15 -0.32
N TRP A 105 -0.05 -16.33 0.65
CA TRP A 105 -1.45 -16.15 0.99
C TRP A 105 -2.29 -15.56 -0.15
N ILE A 106 -1.75 -14.56 -0.88
CA ILE A 106 -2.45 -13.89 -2.00
C ILE A 106 -2.72 -14.86 -3.15
N PHE A 107 -1.76 -15.71 -3.51
CA PHE A 107 -1.86 -16.57 -4.69
C PHE A 107 -2.30 -18.00 -4.40
N TRP A 108 -1.91 -18.55 -3.25
CA TRP A 108 -2.11 -19.95 -2.91
C TRP A 108 -3.05 -20.16 -1.71
N ARG A 109 -3.27 -19.11 -0.90
CA ARG A 109 -4.12 -19.12 0.31
C ARG A 109 -3.69 -20.21 1.30
N LYS A 110 -4.41 -21.34 1.30
CA LYS A 110 -4.18 -22.51 2.16
C LYS A 110 -3.41 -23.64 1.43
N ARG A 111 -3.17 -23.49 0.13
CA ARG A 111 -2.39 -24.44 -0.66
C ARG A 111 -0.92 -24.04 -0.60
N GLU A 112 -0.03 -25.01 -0.69
CA GLU A 112 1.39 -24.75 -0.90
C GLU A 112 1.67 -24.69 -2.42
N PRO A 113 2.61 -23.84 -2.86
CA PRO A 113 3.10 -23.87 -4.23
C PRO A 113 3.74 -25.22 -4.53
N GLU A 114 3.48 -25.76 -5.72
CA GLU A 114 4.16 -26.96 -6.20
C GLU A 114 5.63 -26.65 -6.53
N GLU A 115 6.51 -27.66 -6.53
CA GLU A 115 7.97 -27.49 -6.74
C GLU A 115 8.30 -26.73 -8.04
N GLU A 116 7.49 -26.87 -9.08
CA GLU A 116 7.71 -26.17 -10.35
C GLU A 116 7.52 -24.64 -10.27
N TYR A 117 6.90 -24.15 -9.20
CA TYR A 117 6.73 -22.72 -8.90
C TYR A 117 7.77 -22.20 -7.90
N LEU A 118 8.68 -23.06 -7.44
CA LEU A 118 9.68 -22.73 -6.44
C LEU A 118 11.08 -22.69 -7.07
N GLY A 119 11.83 -21.66 -6.71
CA GLY A 119 13.28 -21.56 -6.94
C GLY A 119 13.98 -21.21 -5.63
N ASP A 120 15.30 -21.08 -5.66
CA ASP A 120 16.07 -20.76 -4.44
C ASP A 120 15.84 -19.30 -4.00
N GLY A 121 14.93 -19.12 -3.04
CA GLY A 121 14.43 -17.80 -2.61
C GLY A 121 13.42 -17.16 -3.57
N LEU A 122 12.89 -17.93 -4.55
CA LEU A 122 11.93 -17.47 -5.55
C LEU A 122 10.61 -18.24 -5.44
N ILE A 123 9.48 -17.54 -5.52
CA ILE A 123 8.15 -18.15 -5.60
C ILE A 123 7.38 -17.53 -6.77
N MET A 124 7.01 -18.33 -7.76
CA MET A 124 6.15 -17.90 -8.85
C MET A 124 4.67 -18.03 -8.48
N SER A 125 3.88 -17.11 -9.02
CA SER A 125 2.42 -17.20 -8.99
C SER A 125 1.92 -18.29 -9.97
N PRO A 126 0.73 -18.87 -9.74
CA PRO A 126 0.18 -19.94 -10.59
C PRO A 126 0.07 -19.59 -12.08
N ASP A 127 -0.23 -18.31 -12.38
CA ASP A 127 -0.35 -17.80 -13.76
C ASP A 127 1.01 -17.43 -14.38
N ARG A 128 2.10 -17.57 -13.62
CA ARG A 128 3.49 -17.25 -13.98
C ARG A 128 3.69 -15.79 -14.42
N ALA A 129 2.74 -14.91 -14.12
CA ALA A 129 2.80 -13.50 -14.46
C ALA A 129 3.43 -12.65 -13.33
N MET A 130 3.54 -13.22 -12.12
CA MET A 130 4.22 -12.59 -10.99
C MET A 130 5.17 -13.57 -10.29
N ALA A 131 6.23 -13.03 -9.68
CA ALA A 131 7.12 -13.80 -8.82
C ALA A 131 7.52 -12.98 -7.60
N PHE A 132 7.69 -13.63 -6.46
CA PHE A 132 8.35 -13.08 -5.28
C PHE A 132 9.80 -13.55 -5.25
N ALA A 133 10.73 -12.64 -4.97
CA ALA A 133 12.12 -12.94 -4.70
C ALA A 133 12.48 -12.41 -3.30
N SER A 134 12.96 -13.31 -2.44
CA SER A 134 13.46 -12.95 -1.12
C SER A 134 14.75 -12.14 -1.23
N SER A 135 15.07 -11.37 -0.19
CA SER A 135 16.30 -10.58 -0.14
C SER A 135 17.59 -11.41 -0.17
N ASP A 136 17.52 -12.69 0.20
CA ASP A 136 18.62 -13.65 0.23
C ASP A 136 18.58 -14.68 -0.91
N SER A 137 17.66 -14.52 -1.87
CA SER A 137 17.49 -15.39 -3.02
C SER A 137 18.78 -15.50 -3.85
N THR A 138 19.21 -16.73 -4.16
CA THR A 138 20.34 -16.96 -5.08
C THR A 138 19.90 -17.24 -6.52
N ASP A 139 18.58 -17.35 -6.76
CA ASP A 139 18.01 -17.54 -8.08
C ASP A 139 18.47 -16.48 -9.10
N ARG A 140 18.72 -16.91 -10.33
CA ARG A 140 19.16 -16.03 -11.43
C ARG A 140 18.16 -14.91 -11.70
N ILE A 141 16.86 -15.15 -11.58
CA ILE A 141 15.80 -14.15 -11.77
C ILE A 141 15.92 -13.05 -10.70
N ALA A 142 16.17 -13.41 -9.45
CA ALA A 142 16.35 -12.44 -8.36
C ALA A 142 17.60 -11.57 -8.57
N ARG A 143 18.72 -12.19 -8.99
CA ARG A 143 19.96 -11.45 -9.33
C ARG A 143 19.75 -10.49 -10.50
N ASN A 144 19.07 -10.94 -11.55
CA ASN A 144 18.74 -10.09 -12.70
C ASN A 144 17.78 -8.97 -12.30
N ALA A 145 16.90 -9.17 -11.32
CA ALA A 145 16.04 -8.11 -10.79
C ALA A 145 16.84 -7.02 -10.06
N GLU A 146 17.90 -7.39 -9.33
CA GLU A 146 18.80 -6.39 -8.73
C GLU A 146 19.55 -5.59 -9.77
N GLU A 147 20.00 -6.23 -10.85
CA GLU A 147 20.65 -5.56 -11.97
C GLU A 147 19.67 -4.62 -12.68
N ALA A 148 18.44 -5.06 -12.96
CA ALA A 148 17.39 -4.22 -13.54
C ALA A 148 17.04 -3.00 -12.66
N ILE A 149 17.05 -3.14 -11.32
CA ILE A 149 16.89 -1.98 -10.41
C ILE A 149 18.05 -0.99 -10.57
N ARG A 150 19.29 -1.48 -10.70
CA ARG A 150 20.47 -0.63 -10.92
C ARG A 150 20.40 0.08 -12.27
N ASP A 151 20.03 -0.64 -13.33
CA ASP A 151 19.87 -0.10 -14.68
C ASP A 151 18.84 1.05 -14.68
N ALA A 152 17.63 0.80 -14.17
CA ALA A 152 16.57 1.81 -14.10
C ALA A 152 17.01 3.02 -13.27
N SER A 153 17.69 2.79 -12.13
CA SER A 153 18.22 3.86 -11.29
C SER A 153 19.36 4.66 -11.95
N ALA A 154 20.06 4.08 -12.92
CA ALA A 154 21.10 4.72 -13.72
C ALA A 154 20.55 5.47 -14.95
N GLY A 155 19.22 5.51 -15.13
CA GLY A 155 18.57 6.16 -16.26
C GLY A 155 18.33 5.26 -17.47
N HIS A 156 18.54 3.95 -17.32
CA HIS A 156 18.21 2.92 -18.32
C HIS A 156 16.84 2.29 -18.02
N GLY A 157 15.83 3.14 -17.85
CA GLY A 157 14.51 2.70 -17.44
C GLY A 157 13.68 3.77 -16.74
N VAL A 158 12.67 3.30 -16.02
CA VAL A 158 11.72 4.11 -15.26
C VAL A 158 11.76 3.70 -13.79
N VAL A 159 11.73 4.70 -12.90
CA VAL A 159 11.64 4.53 -11.45
C VAL A 159 10.48 5.39 -10.96
N GLU A 160 9.48 4.76 -10.35
CA GLU A 160 8.26 5.45 -9.90
C GLU A 160 7.82 4.97 -8.51
N GLU A 161 7.12 5.84 -7.79
CA GLU A 161 6.43 5.46 -6.55
C GLU A 161 5.00 5.03 -6.87
N LEU A 162 4.59 3.89 -6.33
CA LEU A 162 3.26 3.35 -6.53
C LEU A 162 2.31 3.81 -5.41
N ASP A 163 1.26 4.52 -5.80
CA ASP A 163 0.14 4.84 -4.90
C ASP A 163 -1.03 3.86 -5.09
N TYR A 164 -1.37 3.15 -4.02
CA TYR A 164 -2.47 2.20 -4.01
C TYR A 164 -3.83 2.86 -4.25
N GLN A 165 -4.03 4.10 -3.79
CA GLN A 165 -5.31 4.81 -3.96
C GLN A 165 -5.53 5.22 -5.41
N THR A 166 -4.50 5.77 -6.05
CA THR A 166 -4.51 6.08 -7.50
C THR A 166 -4.86 4.84 -8.34
N LEU A 167 -4.29 3.67 -8.02
CA LEU A 167 -4.62 2.41 -8.71
C LEU A 167 -6.08 1.97 -8.48
N LEU A 168 -6.65 2.21 -7.29
CA LEU A 168 -8.07 1.95 -7.03
C LEU A 168 -8.97 2.88 -7.86
N GLU A 169 -8.60 4.16 -7.99
CA GLU A 169 -9.34 5.13 -8.79
C GLU A 169 -9.32 4.76 -10.28
N HIS A 170 -8.16 4.40 -10.83
CA HIS A 170 -8.05 3.92 -12.20
C HIS A 170 -8.97 2.72 -12.47
N GLN A 171 -8.98 1.73 -11.56
CA GLN A 171 -9.85 0.57 -11.71
C GLN A 171 -11.34 0.93 -11.61
N ARG A 172 -11.72 1.87 -10.72
CA ARG A 172 -13.09 2.40 -10.63
C ARG A 172 -13.53 3.12 -11.90
N ASN A 173 -12.58 3.76 -12.59
CA ASN A 173 -12.80 4.43 -13.87
C ASN A 173 -12.77 3.48 -15.08
N GLY A 174 -12.67 2.17 -14.85
CA GLY A 174 -12.71 1.15 -15.91
C GLY A 174 -11.36 0.83 -16.55
N MET A 175 -10.27 1.43 -16.05
CA MET A 175 -8.92 1.09 -16.51
C MET A 175 -8.53 -0.30 -16.00
N LYS A 176 -7.85 -1.06 -16.87
CA LYS A 176 -7.33 -2.39 -16.56
C LYS A 176 -5.81 -2.40 -16.45
N TYR A 177 -5.16 -1.52 -17.20
CA TYR A 177 -3.72 -1.53 -17.33
C TYR A 177 -3.11 -0.19 -16.95
N VAL A 178 -1.90 -0.26 -16.40
CA VAL A 178 -0.97 0.86 -16.33
C VAL A 178 0.07 0.65 -17.42
N THR A 179 0.38 1.69 -18.19
CA THR A 179 1.33 1.63 -19.30
C THR A 179 2.54 2.49 -19.03
N VAL A 180 3.72 1.94 -19.27
CA VAL A 180 5.01 2.63 -19.17
C VAL A 180 5.67 2.62 -20.54
N MET A 181 6.19 3.77 -20.95
CA MET A 181 6.93 3.90 -22.20
C MET A 181 8.42 3.68 -21.94
N LEU A 182 9.02 2.68 -22.57
CA LEU A 182 10.47 2.43 -22.56
C LEU A 182 10.99 2.46 -23.99
N ASN A 183 11.98 3.31 -24.29
CA ASN A 183 12.57 3.42 -25.63
C ASN A 183 11.52 3.54 -26.77
N GLY A 184 10.43 4.27 -26.51
CA GLY A 184 9.35 4.47 -27.49
C GLY A 184 8.40 3.28 -27.65
N LYS A 185 8.55 2.21 -26.87
CA LYS A 185 7.66 1.04 -26.84
C LYS A 185 6.79 1.04 -25.57
N PRO A 186 5.46 0.82 -25.68
CA PRO A 186 4.59 0.71 -24.53
C PRO A 186 4.69 -0.68 -23.87
N TYR A 187 4.80 -0.70 -22.55
CA TYR A 187 4.72 -1.87 -21.70
C TYR A 187 3.51 -1.73 -20.76
N GLY A 188 2.54 -2.63 -20.88
CA GLY A 188 1.32 -2.61 -20.07
C GLY A 188 1.37 -3.59 -18.91
N TYR A 189 0.84 -3.20 -17.76
CA TYR A 189 0.78 -4.01 -16.54
C TYR A 189 -0.62 -4.02 -15.99
N ASP A 190 -1.10 -5.21 -15.61
CA ASP A 190 -2.42 -5.38 -14.99
C ASP A 190 -2.48 -4.68 -13.62
N ILE A 191 -3.42 -3.74 -13.47
CA ILE A 191 -3.62 -2.97 -12.24
C ILE A 191 -3.84 -3.88 -11.02
N ASP A 192 -4.57 -5.00 -11.19
CA ASP A 192 -4.79 -5.93 -10.08
C ASP A 192 -3.49 -6.63 -9.66
N LYS A 193 -2.54 -6.84 -10.59
CA LYS A 193 -1.21 -7.39 -10.28
C LYS A 193 -0.34 -6.39 -9.53
N ILE A 194 -0.34 -5.12 -9.96
CA ILE A 194 0.38 -4.04 -9.25
C ILE A 194 -0.17 -3.88 -7.82
N LYS A 195 -1.49 -3.84 -7.66
CA LYS A 195 -2.14 -3.78 -6.34
C LYS A 195 -1.80 -4.98 -5.46
N LYS A 196 -1.75 -6.19 -6.02
CA LYS A 196 -1.31 -7.38 -5.28
C LYS A 196 0.15 -7.24 -4.83
N ALA A 197 1.04 -6.71 -5.66
CA ALA A 197 2.44 -6.49 -5.29
C ALA A 197 2.58 -5.51 -4.12
N ILE A 198 1.83 -4.40 -4.11
CA ILE A 198 1.81 -3.46 -2.98
C ILE A 198 1.31 -4.15 -1.70
N ARG A 199 0.27 -5.00 -1.81
CA ARG A 199 -0.29 -5.77 -0.69
C ARG A 199 0.65 -6.84 -0.15
N VAL A 200 1.56 -7.36 -0.96
CA VAL A 200 2.61 -8.29 -0.49
C VAL A 200 3.43 -7.63 0.61
N PHE A 201 3.80 -6.37 0.41
CA PHE A 201 4.52 -5.55 1.39
C PHE A 201 3.61 -4.93 2.48
N GLY A 202 2.29 -5.18 2.43
CA GLY A 202 1.32 -4.63 3.39
C GLY A 202 1.15 -3.11 3.31
N LEU A 203 1.47 -2.52 2.15
CA LEU A 203 1.49 -1.07 1.95
C LEU A 203 0.16 -0.50 1.43
N GLU A 204 -0.90 -1.30 1.33
CA GLU A 204 -2.18 -0.85 0.75
C GLU A 204 -2.90 0.27 1.52
N ARG A 205 -2.52 0.48 2.78
CA ARG A 205 -3.05 1.50 3.69
C ARG A 205 -1.97 2.43 4.21
N SER A 206 -0.73 2.25 3.76
CA SER A 206 0.38 3.08 4.22
C SER A 206 0.26 4.47 3.60
N LYS A 207 0.30 5.51 4.44
CA LYS A 207 0.29 6.93 4.03
C LYS A 207 1.69 7.53 3.95
N THR A 208 2.70 6.83 4.46
CA THR A 208 4.08 7.33 4.63
C THR A 208 5.13 6.50 3.90
N GLN A 209 4.79 5.25 3.54
CA GLN A 209 5.66 4.35 2.80
C GLN A 209 4.95 3.89 1.53
N HIS A 210 5.57 4.17 0.39
CA HIS A 210 5.09 3.75 -0.92
C HIS A 210 6.03 2.68 -1.48
N ALA A 211 5.45 1.71 -2.19
CA ALA A 211 6.26 0.75 -2.92
C ALA A 211 6.91 1.46 -4.11
N LYS A 212 8.18 1.17 -4.38
CA LYS A 212 8.88 1.66 -5.56
C LYS A 212 8.82 0.63 -6.68
N ALA A 213 8.49 1.09 -7.88
CA ALA A 213 8.54 0.32 -9.11
C ALA A 213 9.78 0.69 -9.92
N TYR A 214 10.47 -0.33 -10.42
CA TYR A 214 11.62 -0.21 -11.30
C TYR A 214 11.35 -1.01 -12.57
N ILE A 215 11.58 -0.40 -13.71
CA ILE A 215 11.41 -1.06 -15.01
C ILE A 215 12.63 -0.70 -15.86
N SER A 216 13.47 -1.69 -16.16
CA SER A 216 14.67 -1.50 -16.98
C SER A 216 14.36 -1.73 -18.45
N ASP A 217 15.09 -1.03 -19.32
CA ASP A 217 15.11 -1.25 -20.77
C ASP A 217 16.29 -2.16 -21.22
N GLN A 218 17.09 -2.65 -20.27
CA GLN A 218 18.25 -3.51 -20.49
C GLN A 218 18.01 -4.90 -19.89
N THR A 219 18.19 -5.04 -18.58
CA THR A 219 18.03 -6.33 -17.88
C THR A 219 16.58 -6.58 -17.54
N LEU A 220 16.07 -7.78 -17.85
CA LEU A 220 14.64 -8.13 -17.70
C LEU A 220 13.73 -7.07 -18.33
N GLU A 221 14.04 -6.68 -19.58
CA GLU A 221 13.35 -5.61 -20.30
C GLU A 221 11.83 -5.66 -20.12
N GLY A 222 11.26 -4.58 -19.60
CA GLY A 222 9.81 -4.43 -19.43
C GLY A 222 9.19 -5.25 -18.29
N VAL A 223 9.96 -5.96 -17.47
CA VAL A 223 9.47 -6.52 -16.20
C VAL A 223 9.43 -5.41 -15.15
N MET A 224 8.29 -5.23 -14.49
CA MET A 224 8.17 -4.30 -13.37
C MET A 224 8.60 -4.97 -12.08
N ILE A 225 9.52 -4.35 -11.37
CA ILE A 225 10.04 -4.82 -10.08
C ILE A 225 9.55 -3.88 -8.99
N VAL A 226 8.74 -4.42 -8.09
CA VAL A 226 8.14 -3.68 -6.97
C VAL A 226 8.84 -4.06 -5.67
N THR A 227 9.24 -3.06 -4.87
CA THR A 227 9.88 -3.25 -3.57
C THR A 227 9.52 -2.14 -2.57
N ASP A 228 9.55 -2.45 -1.29
CA ASP A 228 9.44 -1.49 -0.18
C ASP A 228 10.81 -0.93 0.28
N GLY A 229 11.90 -1.37 -0.37
CA GLY A 229 13.27 -1.01 -0.01
C GLY A 229 13.92 -1.92 1.03
N SER A 230 13.23 -2.96 1.53
CA SER A 230 13.78 -3.92 2.49
C SER A 230 14.68 -4.99 1.86
N GLY A 231 14.77 -5.01 0.52
CA GLY A 231 15.50 -6.01 -0.26
C GLY A 231 14.61 -7.10 -0.89
N ASN A 232 13.42 -7.35 -0.35
CA ASN A 232 12.43 -8.25 -0.95
C ASN A 232 11.80 -7.61 -2.20
N LYS A 233 11.45 -8.42 -3.19
CA LYS A 233 10.99 -7.94 -4.50
C LYS A 233 9.80 -8.74 -5.00
N VAL A 234 8.87 -8.07 -5.66
CA VAL A 234 7.81 -8.69 -6.46
C VAL A 234 8.00 -8.28 -7.91
N LEU A 235 8.18 -9.26 -8.78
CA LEU A 235 8.32 -9.08 -10.22
C LEU A 235 6.94 -9.25 -10.87
N ILE A 236 6.64 -8.43 -11.86
CA ILE A 236 5.40 -8.44 -12.64
C ILE A 236 5.75 -8.44 -14.12
N ALA A 237 5.34 -9.49 -14.82
CA ALA A 237 5.48 -9.58 -16.27
C ALA A 237 4.52 -8.58 -16.96
N PRO A 238 4.95 -7.95 -18.07
CA PRO A 238 4.06 -7.13 -18.87
C PRO A 238 3.01 -7.99 -19.56
N VAL A 239 1.84 -7.40 -19.80
CA VAL A 239 0.75 -8.00 -20.57
C VAL A 239 1.13 -7.97 -22.05
N LEU A 240 0.87 -9.08 -22.75
CA LEU A 240 0.97 -9.13 -24.21
C LEU A 240 -0.19 -8.33 -24.81
N ASP A 241 0.13 -7.37 -25.68
CA ASP A 241 -0.83 -6.52 -26.39
C ASP A 241 -1.89 -5.87 -25.48
N PRO A 242 -1.49 -4.98 -24.55
CA PRO A 242 -2.44 -4.30 -23.67
C PRO A 242 -3.39 -3.43 -24.49
N ASP A 243 -4.69 -3.48 -24.16
CA ASP A 243 -5.67 -2.57 -24.77
C ASP A 243 -5.41 -1.15 -24.28
N LEU A 244 -4.78 -0.34 -25.13
CA LEU A 244 -4.39 1.03 -24.84
C LEU A 244 -5.61 1.93 -24.53
N THR A 245 -6.82 1.54 -24.92
CA THR A 245 -8.05 2.28 -24.57
C THR A 245 -8.49 2.04 -23.13
N LEU A 246 -8.02 0.96 -22.50
CA LEU A 246 -8.23 0.60 -21.10
C LEU A 246 -6.97 0.82 -20.25
N SER A 247 -6.03 1.61 -20.79
CA SER A 247 -4.75 1.92 -20.17
C SER A 247 -4.70 3.35 -19.64
N THR A 248 -3.99 3.52 -18.55
CA THR A 248 -3.54 4.82 -18.03
C THR A 248 -2.01 4.84 -18.00
N PRO A 249 -1.32 5.97 -18.19
CA PRO A 249 0.10 6.06 -17.87
C PRO A 249 0.35 5.73 -16.40
N LEU A 250 1.53 5.18 -16.10
CA LEU A 250 2.05 5.09 -14.73
C LEU A 250 2.32 6.49 -14.19
#